data_AF-A0A7S2UGR3-F1
#
_entry.id   AF-A0A7S2UGR3-F1
#
_cell.length_a   1.000
_cell.length_b   1.000
_cell.length_c   1.000
_cell.angle_alpha   90.00
_cell.angle_beta   90.00
_cell.angle_gamma   90.00
#
_symmetry.space_group_name_H-M   'P 1'
#
loop_
_entity.id
_entity.type
_entity.pdbx_description
1 polymer ?
#
loop_
_entity_poly.entity_id
_entity_poly.type
_entity_poly.pdbx_seq_one_letter_code
_entity_poly.pdbx_strand_id
1 'polypeptide(L)'
;LPLHHYGQWSFSSQEESGFMRRRASSELAYYSEEELTLPDGDMATSETDLRRSGRSYVVVTTACLPWMTGTAVNPLLRAAHLQRLATSTTVTLVIPWLEQPDERRTLYGPQFDYFHQPSDQEEYIREWLRD
;
A
#
# COMPACT_ATOMS: atom_id res chain seq x y z
N LEU A 1 27.51 -6.13 22.64
CA LEU A 1 26.04 -6.28 22.75
C LEU A 1 25.56 -6.88 21.43
N PRO A 2 25.00 -8.10 21.43
CA PRO A 2 24.83 -8.89 20.23
C PRO A 2 23.56 -8.52 19.45
N LEU A 3 23.65 -8.66 18.13
CA LEU A 3 22.63 -8.40 17.13
C LEU A 3 21.46 -9.39 17.31
N HIS A 4 20.25 -8.87 17.50
CA HIS A 4 19.04 -9.68 17.53
C HIS A 4 18.76 -10.28 16.15
N HIS A 5 18.60 -11.59 16.13
CA HIS A 5 18.07 -12.37 15.01
C HIS A 5 16.72 -11.80 14.55
N TYR A 6 16.65 -11.32 13.30
CA TYR A 6 15.37 -11.10 12.63
C TYR A 6 14.77 -12.47 12.30
N GLY A 7 13.55 -12.70 12.80
CA GLY A 7 12.81 -13.96 12.65
C GLY A 7 12.57 -14.33 11.19
N GLN A 8 12.70 -15.62 10.90
CA GLN A 8 12.26 -16.22 9.64
C GLN A 8 10.74 -16.12 9.55
N TRP A 9 10.24 -15.44 8.52
CA TRP A 9 8.83 -15.51 8.15
C TRP A 9 8.60 -16.80 7.36
N SER A 10 7.85 -17.75 7.92
CA SER A 10 7.35 -18.92 7.19
C SER A 10 5.86 -18.74 6.93
N PHE A 11 5.46 -18.74 5.66
CA PHE A 11 4.04 -18.78 5.27
C PHE A 11 3.63 -20.25 5.12
N SER A 12 2.75 -20.73 5.99
CA SER A 12 2.11 -22.04 5.87
C SER A 12 0.78 -21.86 5.16
N SER A 13 0.74 -22.23 3.88
CA SER A 13 -0.52 -22.49 3.18
C SER A 13 -1.07 -23.81 3.74
N GLN A 14 -2.00 -23.72 4.69
CA GLN A 14 -2.79 -24.89 5.06
C GLN A 14 -3.75 -25.23 3.91
N GLU A 15 -3.76 -26.51 3.58
CA GLU A 15 -4.45 -27.12 2.46
C GLU A 15 -5.98 -26.91 2.51
N GLU A 16 -6.52 -26.10 1.60
CA GLU A 16 -7.92 -26.24 1.15
C GLU A 16 -7.99 -27.11 -0.13
N SER A 17 -7.42 -28.31 -0.03
CA SER A 17 -7.52 -29.33 -1.07
C SER A 17 -8.80 -30.14 -0.85
N GLY A 18 -9.90 -29.76 -1.48
CA GLY A 18 -11.08 -30.65 -1.47
C GLY A 18 -12.32 -30.22 -2.23
N PHE A 19 -12.66 -28.93 -2.24
CA PHE A 19 -14.01 -28.52 -2.68
C PHE A 19 -14.04 -27.69 -3.98
N MET A 20 -12.92 -27.10 -4.41
CA MET A 20 -12.85 -26.27 -5.63
C MET A 20 -12.51 -27.05 -6.92
N ARG A 21 -12.67 -28.37 -6.98
CA ARG A 21 -12.19 -29.15 -8.16
C ARG A 21 -13.19 -29.35 -9.30
N ARG A 22 -14.31 -28.61 -9.38
CA ARG A 22 -15.32 -28.93 -10.41
C ARG A 22 -16.09 -27.81 -11.12
N ARG A 23 -15.75 -26.52 -10.96
CA ARG A 23 -16.46 -25.46 -11.72
C ARG A 23 -15.65 -24.27 -12.24
N ALA A 24 -14.34 -24.25 -12.11
CA ALA A 24 -13.52 -23.18 -12.71
C ALA A 24 -12.72 -23.76 -13.89
N SER A 25 -13.33 -23.84 -15.08
CA SER A 25 -12.60 -24.32 -16.26
C SER A 25 -12.84 -23.51 -17.53
N SER A 26 -13.36 -22.28 -17.46
CA SER A 26 -13.46 -21.48 -18.69
C SER A 26 -13.36 -19.96 -18.58
N GLU A 27 -13.27 -19.33 -17.41
CA GLU A 27 -13.30 -17.84 -17.33
C GLU A 27 -12.28 -17.20 -16.35
N LEU A 28 -11.13 -17.83 -16.09
CA LEU A 28 -10.10 -17.27 -15.19
C LEU A 28 -8.70 -17.13 -15.79
N ALA A 29 -8.54 -17.25 -17.10
CA ALA A 29 -7.26 -16.89 -17.75
C ALA A 29 -7.16 -15.36 -17.89
N TYR A 30 -7.04 -14.65 -16.77
CA TYR A 30 -6.91 -13.19 -16.76
C TYR A 30 -5.52 -12.71 -17.22
N TYR A 31 -4.51 -13.60 -17.19
CA TYR A 31 -3.16 -13.36 -17.68
C TYR A 31 -2.62 -14.62 -18.36
N SER A 32 -1.89 -14.48 -19.47
CA SER A 32 -1.23 -15.61 -20.12
C SER A 32 -0.02 -16.09 -19.30
N GLU A 33 0.41 -17.34 -19.46
CA GLU A 33 1.65 -17.81 -18.82
C GLU A 33 2.87 -16.97 -19.25
N GLU A 34 2.86 -16.44 -20.48
CA GLU A 34 3.87 -15.51 -20.99
C GLU A 34 3.85 -14.17 -20.24
N GLU A 35 2.67 -13.65 -19.89
CA GLU A 35 2.53 -12.41 -19.12
C GLU A 35 2.89 -12.59 -17.64
N LEU A 36 2.69 -13.79 -17.09
CA LEU A 36 3.14 -14.17 -15.75
C LEU A 36 4.65 -14.47 -15.70
N THR A 37 5.26 -14.72 -16.85
CA THR A 37 6.70 -14.93 -17.02
C THR A 37 7.32 -13.74 -17.72
N LEU A 38 7.33 -12.58 -17.03
CA LEU A 38 8.24 -11.50 -17.43
C LEU A 38 9.65 -12.11 -17.54
N PRO A 39 10.31 -12.07 -18.71
CA PRO A 39 11.65 -12.59 -18.85
C PRO A 39 12.54 -11.91 -17.80
N ASP A 40 13.17 -12.70 -16.92
CA ASP A 40 14.18 -12.19 -16.00
C ASP A 40 15.26 -11.49 -16.84
N GLY A 41 15.28 -10.16 -16.83
CA GLY A 41 16.29 -9.36 -17.55
C GLY A 41 15.78 -8.33 -18.55
N ASP A 42 14.48 -8.08 -18.69
CA ASP A 42 14.02 -6.92 -19.46
C ASP A 42 14.53 -5.63 -18.80
N MET A 43 15.41 -4.93 -19.51
CA MET A 43 15.92 -3.63 -19.09
C MET A 43 14.75 -2.64 -19.03
N ALA A 44 14.57 -2.01 -17.88
CA ALA A 44 13.57 -0.94 -17.73
C ALA A 44 13.77 0.10 -18.84
N THR A 45 12.68 0.45 -19.53
CA THR A 45 12.72 1.49 -20.55
C THR A 45 12.95 2.84 -19.89
N SER A 46 13.19 3.88 -20.68
CA SER A 46 13.29 5.24 -20.15
C SER A 46 12.09 5.64 -19.32
N GLU A 47 10.91 5.16 -19.68
CA GLU A 47 9.60 5.44 -19.08
C GLU A 47 9.40 4.65 -17.79
N THR A 48 9.82 3.38 -17.74
CA THR A 48 9.59 2.49 -16.60
C THR A 48 10.74 2.47 -15.58
N ASP A 49 11.90 3.05 -15.90
CA ASP A 49 13.02 3.14 -14.97
C ASP A 49 12.79 4.19 -13.87
N LEU A 50 12.32 3.70 -12.71
CA LEU A 50 12.09 4.48 -11.51
C LEU A 50 13.39 5.01 -10.87
N ARG A 51 14.58 4.58 -11.30
CA ARG A 51 15.85 5.09 -10.75
C ARG A 51 16.23 6.45 -11.35
N ARG A 52 15.57 6.87 -12.43
CA ARG A 52 15.86 8.14 -13.11
C ARG A 52 15.49 9.33 -12.23
N SER A 53 16.42 10.26 -12.09
CA SER A 53 16.21 11.53 -11.39
C SER A 53 15.15 12.39 -12.08
N GLY A 54 14.46 13.25 -11.31
CA GLY A 54 13.49 14.21 -11.86
C GLY A 54 12.12 13.61 -12.19
N ARG A 55 11.84 12.37 -11.77
CA ARG A 55 10.48 11.80 -11.76
C ARG A 55 9.70 12.38 -10.58
N SER A 56 8.38 12.42 -10.68
CA SER A 56 7.49 12.65 -9.53
C SER A 56 6.70 11.38 -9.26
N TYR A 57 6.52 11.03 -7.99
CA TYR A 57 5.78 9.84 -7.59
C TYR A 57 4.40 10.22 -7.06
N VAL A 58 3.39 9.49 -7.49
CA VAL A 58 2.06 9.55 -6.90
C VAL A 58 1.73 8.16 -6.36
N VAL A 59 1.60 8.07 -5.04
CA VAL A 59 1.16 6.85 -4.35
C VAL A 59 -0.33 7.00 -4.09
N VAL A 60 -1.15 6.18 -4.74
CA VAL A 60 -2.61 6.15 -4.53
C VAL A 60 -2.95 4.92 -3.71
N THR A 61 -3.75 5.08 -2.67
CA THR A 61 -4.21 3.98 -1.82
C THR A 61 -5.71 4.08 -1.56
N THR A 62 -6.34 2.94 -1.32
CA THR A 62 -7.74 2.82 -0.92
C THR A 62 -7.93 2.69 0.59
N ALA A 63 -6.83 2.67 1.35
CA ALA A 63 -6.83 2.65 2.82
C ALA A 63 -5.78 3.62 3.35
N CYS A 64 -6.06 4.26 4.47
CA CYS A 64 -5.16 5.19 5.15
C CYS A 64 -5.44 5.22 6.65
N LEU A 65 -4.58 5.91 7.39
CA LEU A 65 -4.82 6.15 8.80
C LEU A 65 -6.16 6.88 9.00
N PRO A 66 -6.89 6.59 10.09
CA PRO A 66 -6.42 5.95 11.32
C PRO A 66 -6.59 4.42 11.36
N TRP A 67 -7.06 3.81 10.28
CA TRP A 67 -7.24 2.36 10.21
C TRP A 67 -5.87 1.67 10.08
N MET A 68 -5.28 1.25 11.20
CA MET A 68 -3.90 0.77 11.35
C MET A 68 -3.64 -0.64 10.75
N THR A 69 -3.89 -0.83 9.45
CA THR A 69 -3.57 -2.08 8.74
C THR A 69 -2.40 -1.92 7.78
N GLY A 70 -1.79 -3.03 7.37
CA GLY A 70 -0.70 -3.01 6.38
C GLY A 70 -1.09 -2.32 5.07
N THR A 71 -2.35 -2.41 4.65
CA THR A 71 -2.87 -1.71 3.47
C THR A 71 -2.91 -0.19 3.61
N ALA A 72 -3.06 0.34 4.82
CA ALA A 72 -3.02 1.78 5.11
C ALA A 72 -1.59 2.27 5.38
N VAL A 73 -0.85 1.52 6.19
CA VAL A 73 0.48 1.91 6.70
C VAL A 73 1.56 1.75 5.62
N ASN A 74 1.53 0.69 4.81
CA ASN A 74 2.58 0.46 3.81
C ASN A 74 2.67 1.55 2.74
N PRO A 75 1.57 2.00 2.11
CA PRO A 75 1.64 3.10 1.14
C PRO A 75 2.13 4.40 1.77
N LEU A 76 1.69 4.71 3.00
CA LEU A 76 2.12 5.88 3.76
C LEU A 76 3.64 5.86 4.00
N LEU A 77 4.15 4.77 4.58
CA LEU A 77 5.58 4.64 4.86
C LEU A 77 6.42 4.59 3.59
N ARG A 78 5.91 3.98 2.51
CA ARG A 78 6.60 3.94 1.21
C ARG A 78 6.68 5.33 0.57
N ALA A 79 5.61 6.13 0.65
CA ALA A 79 5.63 7.52 0.23
C ALA A 79 6.64 8.35 1.05
N ALA A 80 6.61 8.21 2.39
CA ALA A 80 7.55 8.90 3.27
C ALA A 80 9.02 8.48 3.00
N HIS A 81 9.26 7.20 2.75
CA HIS A 81 10.58 6.69 2.39
C HIS A 81 11.07 7.25 1.04
N LEU A 82 10.22 7.23 0.01
CA LEU A 82 10.53 7.83 -1.29
C LEU A 82 10.86 9.32 -1.15
N GLN A 83 10.11 10.05 -0.33
CA GLN A 83 10.35 11.49 -0.10
C GLN A 83 11.70 11.75 0.59
N ARG A 84 12.19 10.83 1.43
CA ARG A 84 13.51 10.95 2.08
C ARG A 84 14.66 10.64 1.13
N LEU A 85 14.47 9.74 0.17
CA LEU A 85 15.49 9.39 -0.84
C LEU A 85 15.54 10.39 -2.00
N ALA A 86 14.41 11.03 -2.29
CA ALA A 86 14.25 11.99 -3.36
C ALA A 86 14.95 13.32 -3.06
N THR A 87 16.12 13.55 -3.65
CA THR A 87 16.84 14.83 -3.56
C THR A 87 16.23 15.94 -4.43
N SER A 88 15.46 15.58 -5.46
CA SER A 88 14.84 16.52 -6.42
C SER A 88 13.46 16.08 -6.95
N THR A 89 12.79 15.18 -6.22
CA THR A 89 11.56 14.52 -6.67
C THR A 89 10.41 14.79 -5.69
N THR A 90 9.25 15.18 -6.23
CA THR A 90 8.02 15.34 -5.46
C THR A 90 7.35 13.98 -5.25
N VAL A 91 6.94 13.69 -4.02
CA VAL A 91 6.09 12.53 -3.69
C VAL A 91 4.74 13.00 -3.20
N THR A 92 3.68 12.59 -3.90
CA THR A 92 2.29 12.85 -3.51
C THR A 92 1.66 11.56 -3.02
N LEU A 93 1.08 11.58 -1.82
CA LEU A 93 0.25 10.49 -1.31
C LEU A 93 -1.22 10.89 -1.44
N VAL A 94 -2.00 10.07 -2.15
CA VAL A 94 -3.45 10.24 -2.31
C VAL A 94 -4.14 9.19 -1.45
N ILE A 95 -4.95 9.66 -0.50
CA ILE A 95 -5.68 8.84 0.45
C ILE A 95 -7.20 9.06 0.31
N PRO A 96 -8.04 8.09 0.71
CA PRO A 96 -9.48 8.27 0.72
C PRO A 96 -9.92 9.18 1.88
N TRP A 97 -10.89 10.04 1.60
CA TRP A 97 -11.69 10.75 2.60
C TRP A 97 -13.12 10.20 2.53
N LEU A 98 -13.67 9.79 3.67
CA LEU A 98 -15.08 9.42 3.76
C LEU A 98 -15.88 10.70 4.04
N GLU A 99 -16.83 11.06 3.19
CA GLU A 99 -17.60 12.31 3.33
C GLU A 99 -18.62 12.26 4.46
N GLN A 100 -19.19 11.09 4.73
CA GLN A 100 -20.24 10.93 5.74
C GLN A 100 -19.65 10.77 7.15
N PRO A 101 -20.02 11.64 8.11
CA PRO A 101 -19.54 11.53 9.50
C PRO A 101 -19.89 10.18 10.14
N ASP A 102 -21.07 9.63 9.87
CA ASP A 102 -21.49 8.34 10.43
C ASP A 102 -20.64 7.18 9.91
N GLU A 103 -20.21 7.21 8.65
CA GLU A 103 -19.29 6.22 8.09
C GLU A 103 -17.90 6.34 8.72
N ARG A 104 -17.38 7.57 8.89
CA ARG A 104 -16.12 7.81 9.60
C ARG A 104 -16.18 7.28 11.02
N ARG A 105 -17.24 7.59 11.77
CA ARG A 105 -17.42 7.14 13.16
C ARG A 105 -17.54 5.62 13.24
N THR A 106 -18.27 5.00 12.31
CA THR A 106 -18.43 3.54 12.26
C THR A 106 -17.12 2.83 11.92
N LEU A 107 -16.36 3.37 10.97
CA LEU A 107 -15.13 2.76 10.48
C LEU A 107 -13.94 3.05 11.41
N TYR A 108 -13.71 4.29 11.80
CA TYR A 108 -12.55 4.67 12.60
C TYR A 108 -12.77 4.44 14.10
N GLY A 109 -14.03 4.49 14.54
CA GLY A 109 -14.40 4.43 15.95
C GLY A 109 -14.56 5.83 16.58
N PRO A 110 -15.19 5.91 17.76
CA PRO A 110 -15.58 7.17 18.40
C PRO A 110 -14.38 8.05 18.80
N GLN A 111 -13.18 7.48 18.92
CA GLN A 111 -11.96 8.23 19.24
C GLN A 111 -11.49 9.15 18.11
N PHE A 112 -11.99 8.98 16.87
CA PHE A 112 -11.68 9.82 15.72
C PHE A 112 -12.87 10.67 15.26
N ASP A 113 -13.86 10.90 16.13
CA ASP A 113 -15.07 11.71 15.82
C ASP A 113 -14.75 13.21 15.57
N TYR A 114 -13.51 13.61 15.84
CA TYR A 114 -13.00 14.96 15.59
C TYR A 114 -12.55 15.21 14.14
N PHE A 115 -12.58 14.20 13.26
CA PHE A 115 -12.35 14.39 11.82
C PHE A 115 -13.59 15.00 11.16
N HIS A 116 -13.64 16.33 11.14
CA HIS A 116 -14.71 17.12 10.56
C HIS A 116 -14.44 17.46 9.09
N GLN A 117 -13.16 17.56 8.70
CA GLN A 117 -12.71 17.91 7.36
C GLN A 117 -11.46 17.11 6.95
N PRO A 118 -11.16 16.99 5.64
CA PRO A 118 -9.99 16.24 5.16
C PRO A 118 -8.66 16.67 5.78
N SER A 119 -8.51 17.95 6.13
CA SER A 119 -7.29 18.47 6.75
C SER A 119 -7.04 17.94 8.15
N ASP A 120 -8.08 17.55 8.90
CA ASP A 120 -7.91 16.97 10.24
C ASP A 120 -7.26 15.58 10.15
N GLN A 121 -7.67 14.80 9.13
CA GLN A 121 -7.07 13.51 8.82
C GLN A 121 -5.64 13.68 8.29
N GLU A 122 -5.40 14.68 7.44
CA GLU A 122 -4.06 15.02 6.96
C GLU A 122 -3.12 15.37 8.13
N GLU A 123 -3.56 16.22 9.05
CA GLU A 123 -2.79 16.62 10.22
C GLU A 123 -2.45 15.41 11.09
N TYR A 124 -3.43 14.57 11.42
CA TYR A 124 -3.21 13.32 12.16
C TYR A 124 -2.16 12.42 11.50
N ILE A 125 -2.22 12.24 10.17
CA ILE A 125 -1.23 11.44 9.43
C ILE A 125 0.17 12.06 9.50
N ARG A 126 0.26 13.39 9.38
CA ARG A 126 1.53 14.11 9.44
C ARG A 126 2.15 14.05 10.83
N GLU A 127 1.35 14.13 11.88
CA GLU A 127 1.78 13.95 13.26
C GLU A 127 2.27 12.52 13.49
N TRP A 128 1.50 11.51 13.08
CA TRP A 128 1.89 10.10 13.22
C TRP A 128 3.21 9.77 12.51
N LEU A 129 3.53 10.45 11.39
CA LEU A 129 4.80 10.28 10.69
C LEU A 129 6.01 10.96 11.36
N ARG A 130 5.77 11.91 12.27
CA ARG A 130 6.81 12.65 12.99
C ARG A 130 7.23 11.93 14.27
N ASP A 131 6.31 11.21 14.90
CA ASP A 131 6.52 10.38 16.09
C ASP A 131 7.32 9.09 15.76
#